data_AF-A0AAW9JM74-F1
#
_entry.id   AF-A0AAW9JM74-F1
#
_cell.length_a   1.000
_cell.length_b   1.000
_cell.length_c   1.000
_cell.angle_alpha   90.00
_cell.angle_beta   90.00
_cell.angle_gamma   90.00
#
_symmetry.space_group_name_H-M   'P 1'
#
loop_
_entity.id
_entity.type
_entity.pdbx_description
1 polymer ?
#
loop_
_entity_poly.entity_id
_entity_poly.type
_entity_poly.pdbx_seq_one_letter_code
_entity_poly.pdbx_strand_id
1 'polypeptide(L)' 'MENTKINEKMIAVLKENGLSISVADFNLPLNFDSLKYMQLLISMEEEFGYSFEEIELVDVETINDLNILIRKKANE' A
#
# COMPACT_ATOMS: atom_id res chain seq x y z
N MET A 1 -14.32 11.34 -7.15
CA MET A 1 -14.98 10.13 -6.62
C MET A 1 -14.06 8.90 -6.62
N GLU A 2 -13.02 8.82 -7.47
CA GLU A 2 -12.02 7.73 -7.43
C GLU A 2 -11.15 7.70 -6.17
N ASN A 3 -10.75 8.86 -5.64
CA ASN A 3 -9.82 8.94 -4.51
C ASN A 3 -10.32 8.25 -3.24
N THR A 4 -11.64 8.25 -3.00
CA THR A 4 -12.25 7.60 -1.83
C THR A 4 -12.20 6.08 -1.94
N LYS A 5 -12.43 5.53 -3.15
CA LYS A 5 -12.40 4.07 -3.38
C LYS A 5 -11.00 3.48 -3.25
N ILE A 6 -9.96 4.20 -3.69
CA ILE A 6 -8.56 3.77 -3.55
C ILE A 6 -8.20 3.69 -2.06
N ASN A 7 -8.58 4.70 -1.28
CA ASN A 7 -8.29 4.72 0.16
C ASN A 7 -9.00 3.59 0.91
N GLU A 8 -10.25 3.28 0.55
CA GLU A 8 -11.01 2.16 1.15
C GLU A 8 -10.37 0.80 0.85
N LYS A 9 -9.98 0.54 -0.40
CA LYS A 9 -9.27 -0.69 -0.80
C LYS A 9 -7.93 -0.84 -0.08
N MET A 10 -7.18 0.26 0.02
CA MET A 10 -5.88 0.24 0.69
C MET A 10 -6.01 -0.09 2.18
N ILE A 11 -7.00 0.48 2.86
CA ILE A 11 -7.30 0.14 4.26
C ILE A 11 -7.68 -1.34 4.41
N ALA A 12 -8.40 -1.91 3.43
CA ALA A 12 -8.73 -3.34 3.44
C ALA A 12 -7.49 -4.22 3.32
N VAL A 13 -6.62 -3.97 2.32
CA VAL A 13 -5.35 -4.69 2.13
C VAL A 13 -4.47 -4.65 3.37
N LEU A 14 -4.37 -3.48 4.01
CA LEU A 14 -3.59 -3.30 5.22
C LEU A 14 -4.18 -4.10 6.40
N LYS A 15 -5.50 -4.12 6.56
CA LYS A 15 -6.18 -4.93 7.58
C LYS A 15 -6.01 -6.43 7.37
N GLU A 16 -6.08 -6.91 6.14
CA GLU A 16 -5.86 -8.32 5.80
C GLU A 16 -4.42 -8.75 6.10
N ASN A 17 -3.49 -7.81 5.99
CA ASN A 17 -2.11 -7.97 6.42
C ASN A 17 -1.91 -7.78 7.94
N GLY A 18 -2.97 -7.72 8.74
CA GLY A 18 -2.90 -7.64 10.20
C GLY A 18 -2.59 -6.25 10.75
N LEU A 19 -2.74 -5.21 9.93
CA LEU A 19 -2.45 -3.84 10.30
C LEU A 19 -3.77 -3.09 10.50
N SER A 20 -4.07 -2.76 11.76
CA SER A 20 -5.25 -1.94 12.09
C SER A 20 -4.89 -0.46 11.98
N ILE A 21 -5.04 0.09 10.78
CA ILE A 21 -4.64 1.48 10.48
C ILE A 21 -5.83 2.30 9.97
N SER A 22 -5.86 3.58 10.37
CA SER A 22 -6.88 4.56 9.99
C SER A 22 -6.29 5.61 9.05
N VAL A 23 -7.15 6.45 8.45
CA VAL A 23 -6.69 7.57 7.59
C VAL A 23 -5.78 8.54 8.36
N ALA A 24 -5.94 8.66 9.68
CA ALA A 24 -5.09 9.50 10.52
C ALA A 24 -3.64 8.98 10.63
N ASP A 25 -3.44 7.70 10.33
CA ASP A 25 -2.17 6.99 10.49
C ASP A 25 -1.36 6.95 9.19
N PHE A 26 -1.81 7.63 8.13
CA PHE A 26 -1.17 7.57 6.81
C PHE A 26 0.30 8.02 6.81
N ASN A 27 0.66 8.90 7.75
CA ASN A 27 2.03 9.40 7.90
C ASN A 27 2.84 8.60 8.93
N LEU A 28 2.29 7.52 9.50
CA LEU A 28 3.05 6.66 10.39
C LEU A 28 4.00 5.76 9.58
N PRO A 29 5.22 5.53 10.08
CA PRO A 29 6.14 4.61 9.45
C PRO A 29 5.59 3.18 9.51
N LEU A 30 5.67 2.47 8.39
CA LEU A 30 5.23 1.08 8.26
C LEU A 30 6.12 0.17 9.13
N ASN A 31 7.42 0.46 9.28
CA ASN A 31 8.36 -0.32 10.11
C ASN A 31 8.22 -1.84 9.89
N PHE A 32 7.97 -2.27 8.66
CA PHE A 32 7.80 -3.67 8.31
C PHE A 32 9.13 -4.37 8.18
N ASP A 33 9.16 -5.64 8.59
CA ASP A 33 10.26 -6.52 8.20
C ASP A 33 10.14 -6.88 6.71
N SER A 34 11.22 -7.40 6.13
CA SER A 34 11.29 -7.73 4.71
C SER A 34 10.24 -8.76 4.27
N LEU A 35 9.84 -9.68 5.16
CA LEU A 35 8.79 -10.66 4.87
C LEU A 35 7.43 -9.98 4.76
N LYS A 36 7.14 -9.05 5.67
CA LYS A 36 5.90 -8.29 5.69
C LYS A 36 5.78 -7.34 4.50
N TYR A 37 6.89 -6.75 4.06
CA TYR A 37 6.95 -6.00 2.80
C TYR A 37 6.58 -6.86 1.59
N MET A 38 7.13 -8.08 1.46
CA MET A 38 6.77 -8.98 0.37
C MET A 38 5.29 -9.40 0.39
N GLN A 39 4.75 -9.71 1.57
CA GLN A 39 3.33 -10.05 1.72
C GLN A 39 2.43 -8.89 1.26
N LEU A 40 2.77 -7.67 1.67
CA LEU A 40 2.03 -6.48 1.28
C LEU A 40 2.10 -6.25 -0.24
N LEU A 41 3.27 -6.42 -0.86
CA LEU A 41 3.43 -6.31 -2.31
C LEU A 41 2.47 -7.27 -3.02
N ILE A 42 2.48 -8.55 -2.65
CA ILE A 42 1.62 -9.57 -3.24
C ILE A 42 0.14 -9.18 -3.10
N SER A 43 -0.30 -8.80 -1.89
CA SER A 43 -1.69 -8.38 -1.67
C SER A 43 -2.09 -7.16 -2.49
N MET A 44 -1.16 -6.22 -2.72
CA MET A 44 -1.41 -5.05 -3.56
C MET A 44 -1.51 -5.40 -5.04
N GLU A 45 -0.65 -6.29 -5.53
CA GLU A 45 -0.73 -6.77 -6.92
C GLU A 45 -2.06 -7.49 -7.17
N GLU A 46 -2.49 -8.35 -6.24
CA GLU A 46 -3.75 -9.08 -6.32
C GLU A 46 -4.99 -8.14 -6.27
N GLU A 47 -5.00 -7.15 -5.38
CA GLU A 47 -6.17 -6.27 -5.19
C GLU A 47 -6.31 -5.21 -6.30
N PHE A 48 -5.19 -4.68 -6.79
CA PHE A 48 -5.18 -3.58 -7.74
C PHE A 48 -4.90 -4.02 -9.19
N GLY A 49 -4.41 -5.24 -9.40
CA GLY A 49 -4.09 -5.78 -10.73
C GLY A 49 -2.88 -5.12 -11.39
N TYR A 50 -2.02 -4.46 -10.60
CA TYR A 50 -0.75 -3.89 -11.07
C TYR A 50 0.40 -4.82 -10.72
N SER A 51 1.53 -4.69 -11.41
CA SER A 51 2.78 -5.31 -10.97
C SER A 51 3.70 -4.24 -10.39
N PHE A 52 4.29 -4.54 -9.24
CA PHE A 52 5.22 -3.67 -8.53
C PHE A 52 6.59 -4.33 -8.48
N GLU A 53 7.64 -3.58 -8.82
CA GLU A 53 9.01 -4.06 -8.64
C GLU A 53 9.50 -3.80 -7.21
N GLU A 54 10.36 -4.66 -6.67
CA GLU A 54 10.92 -4.48 -5.32
C GLU A 54 11.61 -3.12 -5.15
N ILE A 55 12.23 -2.60 -6.22
CA ILE A 55 12.89 -1.28 -6.19
C ILE A 55 11.91 -0.14 -5.94
N GLU A 56 10.64 -0.29 -6.33
CA GLU A 56 9.60 0.72 -6.12
C GLU A 56 9.14 0.80 -4.66
N LEU A 57 9.44 -0.23 -3.85
CA LEU A 57 9.15 -0.29 -2.42
C LEU A 57 10.31 0.20 -1.54
N VAL A 58 11.51 0.38 -2.09
CA VAL A 58 12.70 0.79 -1.31
C VAL A 58 12.46 2.15 -0.63
N ASP A 59 11.72 3.04 -1.29
CA ASP A 59 11.42 4.38 -0.80
C ASP A 59 10.07 4.46 -0.06
N VAL A 60 9.40 3.32 0.16
CA VAL A 60 8.09 3.28 0.82
C VAL A 60 8.27 3.11 2.32
N GLU A 61 8.25 4.25 3.02
CA GLU A 61 8.38 4.30 4.47
C GLU A 61 7.03 4.38 5.17
N THR A 62 6.02 4.98 4.53
CA THR A 62 4.70 5.23 5.11
C THR A 62 3.56 4.68 4.26
N ILE A 63 2.39 4.58 4.87
CA ILE A 63 1.13 4.23 4.18
C ILE A 63 0.80 5.26 3.09
N ASN A 64 1.14 6.53 3.31
CA ASN A 64 0.96 7.56 2.29
C ASN A 64 1.85 7.29 1.07
N ASP A 65 3.08 6.82 1.26
CA ASP A 65 3.99 6.47 0.16
C ASP A 65 3.44 5.29 -0.66
N LEU A 66 2.86 4.28 0.01
CA LEU A 66 2.12 3.20 -0.67
C LEU A 66 0.97 3.76 -1.51
N ASN A 67 0.21 4.71 -0.97
CA ASN A 67 -0.92 5.30 -1.69
C ASN A 67 -0.45 6.08 -2.93
N ILE A 68 0.65 6.83 -2.79
CA ILE A 68 1.27 7.55 -3.90
C ILE A 68 1.75 6.56 -4.98
N LEU A 69 2.39 5.46 -4.57
CA LEU A 69 2.87 4.43 -5.49
C LEU A 69 1.73 3.78 -6.28
N ILE A 70 0.64 3.37 -5.60
CA ILE A 70 -0.54 2.80 -6.25
C ILE A 70 -1.15 3.79 -7.26
N ARG A 71 -1.26 5.07 -6.87
CA ARG A 71 -1.79 6.11 -7.75
C ARG A 71 -0.91 6.35 -8.96
N LYS A 72 0.41 6.25 -8.81
CA LYS A 72 1.35 6.36 -9.93
C LYS A 72 1.09 5.23 -10.92
N LYS A 73 1.03 3.97 -10.46
CA LYS A 73 0.70 2.81 -11.30
C LYS A 73 -0.67 2.90 -11.97
N ALA A 74 -1.67 3.43 -11.28
CA ALA A 74 -3.01 3.59 -11.84
C ALA A 74 -3.09 4.62 -12.99
N ASN A 75 -2.10 5.50 -13.13
CA ASN A 75 -2.04 6.52 -14.18
C ASN A 75 -0.96 6.22 -15.25
N GLU A 76 -0.25 5.09 -15.16
CA GLU A 76 0.66 4.57 -16.20
C GLU A 76 -0.12 3.84 -17.30
#